data_AF-A0A6A4EH04-F1
#
_entry.id   AF-A0A6A4EH04-F1
#
_cell.length_a   1.000
_cell.length_b   1.000
_cell.length_c   1.000
_cell.angle_alpha   90.00
_cell.angle_beta   90.00
_cell.angle_gamma   90.00
#
_symmetry.space_group_name_H-M   'P 1'
#
loop_
_entity.id
_entity.type
_entity.pdbx_description
1 polymer ?
#
loop_
_entity_poly.entity_id
_entity_poly.type
_entity_poly.pdbx_seq_one_letter_code
_entity_poly.pdbx_strand_id
1 'polypeptide(L)'
;MEATRQKIVTAEVINVARRNADLPKQVRFQGLPDSEIPLVPDKWEPYQRKYICTHGWKERERSTGKRTSHKLRRTECPFQMLAQVVMRRDGTWGIVMKREVYSHNHPISDGIYRSYPDIRQVPVGSALMPGIELLVDADAGTSSIYNYIRENSNHRVTMDDVRNLVARMHKKGKLSL
;
A
#
# COMPACT_ATOMS: atom_id res chain seq x y z
N MET A 1 13.88 7.02 15.17
CA MET A 1 12.54 7.49 14.77
C MET A 1 11.53 6.47 15.25
N GLU A 2 10.52 6.89 16.00
CA GLU A 2 9.45 6.01 16.46
C GLU A 2 8.48 5.73 15.30
N ALA A 3 8.14 4.45 15.07
CA ALA A 3 7.23 4.09 14.00
C ALA A 3 5.82 4.57 14.34
N THR A 4 5.22 5.38 13.46
CA THR A 4 3.88 5.97 13.70
C THR A 4 2.74 4.96 13.66
N ARG A 5 2.99 3.70 13.22
CA ARG A 5 2.02 2.60 13.17
C ARG A 5 0.70 3.02 12.53
N GLN A 6 0.80 3.72 11.40
CA GLN A 6 -0.34 4.15 10.58
C GLN A 6 -0.38 3.32 9.29
N LYS A 7 -1.58 2.97 8.81
CA LYS A 7 -1.73 2.33 7.50
C LYS A 7 -2.06 3.37 6.43
N ILE A 8 -1.06 3.65 5.59
CA ILE A 8 -1.13 4.62 4.50
C ILE A 8 -1.16 3.86 3.17
N VAL A 9 -1.94 4.36 2.22
CA VAL A 9 -2.09 3.76 0.88
C VAL A 9 -1.83 4.80 -0.20
N THR A 10 -1.46 4.33 -1.39
CA THR A 10 -1.28 5.21 -2.56
C THR A 10 -2.63 5.45 -3.22
N ALA A 11 -3.08 6.70 -3.24
CA ALA A 11 -4.35 7.11 -3.84
C ALA A 11 -4.23 7.34 -5.35
N GLU A 12 -3.14 7.99 -5.75
CA GLU A 12 -2.89 8.44 -7.12
C GLU A 12 -1.40 8.32 -7.43
N VAL A 13 -1.09 7.93 -8.67
CA VAL A 13 0.25 7.89 -9.23
C VAL A 13 0.23 8.65 -10.54
N ILE A 14 1.19 9.55 -10.73
CA ILE A 14 1.44 10.19 -12.02
C ILE A 14 2.82 9.76 -12.47
N ASN A 15 2.85 9.10 -13.62
CA ASN A 15 4.06 8.60 -14.25
C ASN A 15 4.78 9.72 -14.98
N VAL A 16 6.10 9.59 -15.12
CA VAL A 16 6.96 10.54 -15.83
C VAL A 16 6.50 10.70 -17.27
N ALA A 17 6.31 9.59 -17.99
CA ALA A 17 5.89 9.60 -19.38
C ALA A 17 4.57 10.36 -19.59
N ARG A 18 3.56 10.09 -18.75
CA ARG A 18 2.27 10.79 -18.79
C ARG A 18 2.46 12.29 -18.54
N ARG A 19 3.20 12.65 -17.49
CA ARG A 19 3.42 14.06 -17.13
C ARG A 19 4.18 14.81 -18.22
N ASN A 20 5.21 14.21 -18.79
CA ASN A 20 6.01 14.81 -19.86
C ASN A 20 5.19 15.00 -21.14
N ALA A 21 4.30 14.04 -21.48
CA ALA A 21 3.38 14.19 -22.62
C ALA A 21 2.29 15.25 -22.42
N ASP A 22 1.89 15.50 -21.17
CA ASP A 22 0.87 16.51 -20.82
C ASP A 22 1.44 17.92 -20.68
N LEU A 23 2.74 18.08 -20.45
CA LEU A 23 3.39 19.39 -20.24
C LEU A 23 3.25 20.34 -21.44
N PRO A 24 3.60 19.96 -22.69
CA PRO A 24 3.49 20.84 -23.85
C PRO A 24 2.05 21.31 -24.13
N LYS A 25 1.05 20.56 -23.67
CA LYS A 25 -0.37 20.88 -23.82
C LYS A 25 -0.85 21.95 -22.85
N GLN A 26 -0.05 22.30 -21.83
CA GLN A 26 -0.40 23.36 -20.89
C GLN A 26 -0.14 24.72 -21.53
N VAL A 27 -1.06 25.67 -21.33
CA VAL A 27 -1.02 27.03 -21.90
C VAL A 27 0.36 27.71 -21.69
N ARG A 28 0.99 27.51 -20.54
CA ARG A 28 2.30 28.11 -20.21
C ARG A 28 3.51 27.53 -20.95
N PHE A 29 3.37 26.35 -21.56
CA PHE A 29 4.44 25.68 -22.32
C PHE A 29 4.09 25.57 -23.82
N GLN A 30 2.95 26.10 -24.23
CA GLN A 30 2.50 26.04 -25.62
C GLN A 30 3.40 26.93 -26.49
N GLY A 31 3.99 26.34 -27.53
CA GLY A 31 4.89 27.04 -28.45
C GLY A 31 6.33 27.21 -27.97
N LEU A 32 6.66 26.73 -26.76
CA LEU A 32 8.04 26.67 -26.29
C LEU A 32 8.78 25.46 -26.90
N PRO A 33 10.08 25.58 -27.19
CA PRO A 33 10.88 24.44 -27.61
C PRO A 33 11.05 23.43 -26.46
N ASP A 34 11.25 22.16 -26.78
CA ASP A 34 11.41 21.08 -25.80
C ASP A 34 12.52 21.33 -24.77
N SER A 35 13.56 22.09 -25.13
CA SER A 35 14.67 22.49 -24.24
C SER A 35 14.24 23.40 -23.09
N GLU A 36 13.15 24.14 -23.25
CA GLU A 36 12.60 25.04 -22.23
C GLU A 36 11.50 24.37 -21.39
N ILE A 37 11.03 23.20 -21.83
CA ILE A 37 10.05 22.41 -21.10
C ILE A 37 10.79 21.63 -20.02
N PRO A 38 10.39 21.74 -18.73
CA PRO A 38 11.11 21.11 -17.62
C PRO A 38 10.79 19.62 -17.54
N LEU A 39 11.23 18.83 -18.53
CA LEU A 39 11.02 17.39 -18.62
C LEU A 39 11.75 16.65 -17.49
N VAL A 40 11.12 15.58 -17.01
CA VAL A 40 11.70 14.72 -15.95
C VAL A 40 12.25 13.46 -16.60
N PRO A 41 13.46 13.01 -16.28
CA PRO A 41 14.00 11.75 -16.82
C PRO A 41 13.24 10.51 -16.32
N ASP A 42 13.10 9.49 -17.17
CA ASP A 42 12.34 8.25 -16.87
C ASP A 42 12.85 7.47 -15.67
N LYS A 43 14.14 7.60 -15.32
CA LYS A 43 14.71 6.98 -14.11
C LYS A 43 14.05 7.45 -12.80
N TRP A 44 13.29 8.55 -12.85
CA TRP A 44 12.52 9.09 -11.72
C TRP A 44 11.07 8.62 -11.70
N GLU A 45 10.76 7.51 -12.38
CA GLU A 45 9.44 6.90 -12.38
C GLU A 45 9.07 6.35 -10.98
N PRO A 46 7.89 6.67 -10.43
CA PRO A 46 6.92 7.64 -10.92
C PRO A 46 7.21 9.08 -10.47
N TYR A 47 6.82 10.05 -11.31
CA TYR A 47 6.99 11.50 -11.05
C TYR A 47 6.31 11.95 -9.76
N GLN A 48 5.11 11.43 -9.46
CA GLN A 48 4.34 11.84 -8.30
C GLN A 48 3.52 10.69 -7.70
N ARG A 49 3.46 10.64 -6.36
CA ARG A 49 2.55 9.76 -5.61
C ARG A 49 1.79 10.54 -4.56
N LYS A 50 0.46 10.38 -4.54
CA LYS A 50 -0.39 10.86 -3.46
C LYS A 50 -0.65 9.73 -2.48
N TYR A 51 -0.33 9.95 -1.22
CA TYR A 51 -0.58 9.03 -0.13
C TYR A 51 -1.73 9.53 0.73
N ILE A 52 -2.58 8.61 1.19
CA ILE A 52 -3.74 8.89 2.05
C ILE A 52 -3.86 7.80 3.13
N CYS A 53 -4.62 8.09 4.19
CA CYS A 53 -5.08 7.04 5.10
C CYS A 53 -6.03 6.06 4.37
N THR A 54 -6.11 4.80 4.82
CA THR A 54 -7.11 3.83 4.33
C THR A 54 -8.55 4.33 4.45
N HIS A 55 -8.83 5.27 5.34
CA HIS A 55 -10.14 5.90 5.48
C HIS A 55 -10.29 7.24 4.72
N GLY A 56 -9.25 7.69 4.01
CA GLY A 56 -9.27 8.93 3.21
C GLY A 56 -9.77 8.75 1.77
N TRP A 57 -10.19 7.54 1.39
CA TRP A 57 -10.77 7.31 0.06
C TRP A 57 -12.11 8.03 -0.08
N LYS A 58 -12.25 8.82 -1.15
CA LYS A 58 -13.55 9.34 -1.59
C LYS A 58 -14.51 8.19 -1.90
N GLU A 59 -15.81 8.46 -1.75
CA GLU A 59 -16.84 7.53 -2.20
C GLU A 59 -16.62 7.18 -3.68
N ARG A 60 -16.67 5.88 -3.98
CA ARG A 60 -16.68 5.38 -5.34
C ARG A 60 -17.91 4.49 -5.45
N GLU A 61 -18.77 4.75 -6.42
CA GLU A 61 -19.83 3.82 -6.79
C GLU A 61 -19.16 2.55 -7.33
N ARG A 62 -19.36 1.43 -6.64
CA ARG A 62 -18.76 0.13 -6.99
C ARG A 62 -19.79 -0.87 -7.51
N SER A 63 -21.04 -0.46 -7.71
CA SER A 63 -22.11 -1.34 -8.18
C SER A 63 -23.17 -0.57 -8.97
N THR A 64 -23.86 -1.27 -9.88
CA THR A 64 -25.04 -0.81 -10.62
C THR A 64 -26.32 -0.73 -9.77
N GLY A 65 -26.21 -0.66 -8.44
CA GLY A 65 -27.35 -0.36 -7.55
C GLY A 65 -28.33 -1.50 -7.25
N LYS A 66 -28.01 -2.78 -7.52
CA LYS A 66 -28.93 -3.91 -7.23
C LYS A 66 -29.09 -4.30 -5.75
N ARG A 67 -28.27 -3.77 -4.86
CA ARG A 67 -28.38 -3.99 -3.40
C ARG A 67 -28.35 -2.63 -2.71
N THR A 68 -29.15 -2.46 -1.66
CA THR A 68 -29.10 -1.29 -0.79
C THR A 68 -27.68 -1.12 -0.25
N SER A 69 -26.97 -0.13 -0.78
CA SER A 69 -25.70 0.31 -0.24
C SER A 69 -26.00 0.92 1.13
N HIS A 70 -25.58 0.25 2.21
CA HIS A 70 -25.46 0.95 3.48
C HIS A 70 -24.50 2.11 3.23
N LYS A 71 -24.93 3.35 3.51
CA LYS A 71 -24.06 4.53 3.51
C LYS A 71 -22.88 4.25 4.44
N LEU A 72 -21.83 3.65 3.90
CA LEU A 72 -20.60 3.40 4.61
C LEU A 72 -20.00 4.79 4.77
N ARG A 73 -20.26 5.44 5.91
CA ARG A 73 -19.59 6.68 6.30
C ARG A 73 -18.10 6.33 6.44
N ARG A 74 -17.38 6.33 5.32
CA ARG A 74 -15.93 6.42 5.34
C ARG A 74 -15.64 7.70 6.09
N THR A 75 -14.71 7.67 7.03
CA THR A 75 -14.48 8.81 7.93
C THR A 75 -13.92 10.04 7.20
N GLU A 76 -13.69 9.97 5.88
CA GLU A 76 -13.14 11.06 5.07
C GLU A 76 -11.88 11.63 5.73
N CYS A 77 -11.00 10.71 6.14
CA CYS A 77 -9.83 11.07 6.92
C CYS A 77 -8.99 12.12 6.17
N PRO A 78 -8.62 13.25 6.80
CA PRO A 78 -7.95 14.35 6.13
C PRO A 78 -6.47 14.07 5.85
N PHE A 79 -5.92 12.99 6.43
CA PHE A 79 -4.53 12.59 6.24
C PHE A 79 -4.19 12.46 4.76
N GLN A 80 -3.22 13.26 4.31
CA GLN A 80 -2.66 13.16 2.97
C GLN A 80 -1.25 13.73 2.90
N MET A 81 -0.46 13.23 1.95
CA MET A 81 0.78 13.85 1.55
C MET A 81 1.06 13.56 0.08
N LEU A 82 1.71 14.47 -0.61
CA LEU A 82 2.07 14.34 -2.01
C LEU A 82 3.59 14.30 -2.16
N ALA A 83 4.11 13.16 -2.59
CA ALA A 83 5.51 13.00 -3.00
C ALA A 83 5.65 13.38 -4.46
N GLN A 84 6.49 14.36 -4.74
CA GLN A 84 6.73 14.85 -6.10
C GLN A 84 8.22 14.97 -6.37
N VAL A 85 8.63 14.48 -7.54
CA VAL A 85 9.99 14.67 -8.07
C VAL A 85 10.16 16.13 -8.47
N VAL A 86 11.27 16.73 -8.03
CA VAL A 86 11.65 18.11 -8.36
C VAL A 86 13.13 18.17 -8.68
N MET A 87 13.50 19.08 -9.58
CA MET A 87 14.88 19.51 -9.75
C MET A 87 15.17 20.59 -8.70
N ARG A 88 16.18 20.36 -7.86
CA ARG A 88 16.62 21.28 -6.82
C ARG A 88 17.52 22.36 -7.42
N ARG A 89 17.77 23.41 -6.63
CA ARG A 89 18.60 24.57 -7.04
C ARG A 89 20.05 24.19 -7.34
N ASP A 90 20.55 23.12 -6.74
CA ASP A 90 21.90 22.59 -6.95
C ASP A 90 22.01 21.71 -8.22
N GLY A 91 20.95 21.64 -9.03
CA GLY A 91 20.89 20.79 -10.23
C GLY A 91 20.63 19.31 -9.94
N THR A 92 20.51 18.92 -8.67
CA THR A 92 20.20 17.54 -8.30
C THR A 92 18.70 17.29 -8.34
N TRP A 93 18.32 16.06 -8.66
CA TRP A 93 16.93 15.63 -8.57
C TRP A 93 16.64 15.09 -7.17
N GLY A 94 15.43 15.35 -6.68
CA GLY A 94 14.99 14.85 -5.39
C GLY A 94 13.48 14.78 -5.27
N ILE A 95 13.03 14.28 -4.13
CA ILE A 95 11.60 14.20 -3.79
C ILE A 95 11.31 15.28 -2.76
N VAL A 96 10.21 16.00 -2.95
CA VAL A 96 9.69 16.97 -1.98
C VAL A 96 8.26 16.57 -1.59
N MET A 97 7.97 16.72 -0.30
CA MET A 97 6.62 16.58 0.24
C MET A 97 5.84 17.87 -0.02
N LYS A 98 4.59 17.72 -0.47
CA LYS A 98 3.66 18.83 -0.70
C LYS A 98 2.28 18.45 -0.18
N ARG A 99 1.45 19.47 0.09
CA ARG A 99 0.05 19.30 0.53
C ARG A 99 -0.08 18.34 1.72
N GLU A 100 0.78 18.54 2.71
CA GLU A 100 0.90 17.66 3.87
C GLU A 100 -0.18 17.95 4.90
N VAL A 101 -0.93 16.90 5.26
CA VAL A 101 -1.84 16.87 6.39
C VAL A 101 -1.60 15.56 7.12
N TYR A 102 -1.05 15.64 8.32
CA TYR A 102 -0.67 14.46 9.12
C TYR A 102 -1.68 14.08 10.22
N SER A 103 -2.74 14.86 10.37
CA SER A 103 -3.80 14.60 11.33
C SER A 103 -4.76 13.51 10.85
N HIS A 104 -5.31 12.77 11.81
CA HIS A 104 -6.37 11.79 11.59
C HIS A 104 -7.61 12.25 12.36
N ASN A 105 -8.80 11.96 11.83
CA ASN A 105 -10.08 12.19 12.50
C ASN A 105 -10.71 10.90 13.05
N HIS A 106 -9.90 9.84 13.14
CA HIS A 106 -10.27 8.56 13.72
C HIS A 106 -9.10 8.04 14.57
N PRO A 107 -9.36 7.12 15.51
CA PRO A 107 -8.30 6.52 16.31
C PRO A 107 -7.24 5.84 15.43
N ILE A 108 -5.98 6.03 15.82
CA ILE A 108 -4.83 5.28 15.33
C ILE A 108 -4.14 4.66 16.54
N SER A 109 -3.78 3.39 16.47
CA SER A 109 -3.09 2.68 17.55
C SER A 109 -2.33 1.47 17.01
N ASP A 110 -1.35 0.96 17.77
CA ASP A 110 -0.65 -0.27 17.43
C ASP A 110 -1.62 -1.46 17.26
N GLY A 111 -2.63 -1.54 18.13
CA GLY A 111 -3.65 -2.59 18.04
C GLY A 111 -4.44 -2.53 16.72
N ILE A 112 -4.84 -1.33 16.30
CA ILE A 112 -5.51 -1.12 15.00
C ILE A 112 -4.56 -1.42 13.85
N TYR A 113 -3.32 -0.95 13.91
CA TYR A 113 -2.32 -1.19 12.88
C TYR A 113 -2.06 -2.69 12.67
N ARG A 114 -1.86 -3.43 13.76
CA ARG A 114 -1.62 -4.87 13.75
C ARG A 114 -2.88 -5.70 13.51
N SER A 115 -4.07 -5.10 13.40
CA SER A 115 -5.29 -5.83 13.04
C SER A 115 -5.50 -5.88 11.52
N TYR A 116 -4.80 -5.06 10.74
CA TYR A 116 -4.92 -5.10 9.28
C TYR A 116 -4.39 -6.43 8.70
N PRO A 117 -5.11 -7.08 7.76
CA PRO A 117 -4.70 -8.36 7.18
C PRO A 117 -3.25 -8.38 6.69
N ASP A 118 -2.85 -7.42 5.85
CA ASP A 118 -1.50 -7.36 5.28
C ASP A 118 -0.38 -7.18 6.31
N ILE A 119 -0.71 -6.75 7.54
CA ILE A 119 0.26 -6.55 8.63
C ILE A 119 0.26 -7.76 9.56
N ARG A 120 -0.92 -8.30 9.86
CA ARG A 120 -1.09 -9.37 10.85
C ARG A 120 -0.73 -10.75 10.29
N GLN A 121 -0.86 -10.94 8.98
CA GLN A 121 -0.54 -12.20 8.30
C GLN A 121 0.97 -12.38 8.15
N VAL A 122 1.40 -13.64 8.03
CA VAL A 122 2.80 -13.99 7.74
C VAL A 122 3.09 -13.72 6.26
N PRO A 123 4.09 -12.87 5.93
CA PRO A 123 4.49 -12.63 4.54
C PRO A 123 5.11 -13.89 3.91
N VAL A 124 4.96 -14.03 2.58
CA VAL A 124 5.50 -15.18 1.82
C VAL A 124 7.03 -15.30 1.92
N GLY A 125 7.75 -14.21 2.17
CA GLY A 125 9.20 -14.21 2.39
C GLY A 125 9.63 -14.24 3.87
N SER A 126 8.71 -14.57 4.79
CA SER A 126 9.02 -14.60 6.21
C SER A 126 9.98 -15.73 6.56
N ALA A 127 10.89 -15.49 7.50
CA ALA A 127 11.77 -16.52 8.07
C ALA A 127 10.99 -17.65 8.77
N LEU A 128 9.70 -17.45 9.08
CA LEU A 128 8.83 -18.49 9.62
C LEU A 128 8.40 -19.52 8.56
N MET A 129 8.43 -19.17 7.27
CA MET A 129 7.85 -19.99 6.21
C MET A 129 8.41 -21.42 6.17
N PRO A 130 9.72 -21.67 6.29
CA PRO A 130 10.25 -23.05 6.29
C PRO A 130 9.69 -23.91 7.43
N GLY A 131 9.52 -23.34 8.63
CA GLY A 131 8.92 -24.07 9.75
C GLY A 131 7.42 -24.30 9.58
N ILE A 132 6.71 -23.35 8.97
CA ILE A 132 5.29 -23.52 8.62
C ILE A 132 5.13 -24.60 7.55
N GLU A 133 5.99 -24.59 6.52
CA GLU A 133 6.03 -25.61 5.46
C GLU A 133 6.24 -27.00 6.05
N LEU A 134 7.23 -27.16 6.93
CA LEU A 134 7.48 -28.43 7.62
C LEU A 134 6.26 -28.92 8.42
N LEU A 135 5.58 -28.02 9.13
CA LEU A 135 4.37 -28.36 9.89
C LEU A 135 3.21 -28.77 8.97
N VAL A 136 3.06 -28.12 7.82
CA VAL A 136 2.05 -28.49 6.82
C VAL A 136 2.36 -29.85 6.20
N ASP A 137 3.62 -30.12 5.86
CA ASP A 137 4.06 -31.38 5.28
C ASP A 137 3.93 -32.56 6.27
N ALA A 138 4.05 -32.29 7.57
CA ALA A 138 3.81 -33.25 8.65
C ALA A 138 2.32 -33.41 9.01
N ASP A 139 1.39 -32.83 8.23
CA ASP A 139 -0.06 -32.82 8.47
C ASP A 139 -0.45 -32.29 9.87
N ALA A 140 0.32 -31.31 10.38
CA ALA A 140 0.04 -30.70 11.66
C ALA A 140 -1.29 -29.91 11.64
N GLY A 141 -2.06 -30.05 12.72
CA GLY A 141 -3.30 -29.30 12.87
C GLY A 141 -3.10 -27.78 12.84
N THR A 142 -4.09 -27.06 12.30
CA THR A 142 -4.05 -25.59 12.20
C THR A 142 -3.79 -24.87 13.53
N SER A 143 -4.19 -25.45 14.67
CA SER A 143 -3.89 -24.91 16.00
C SER A 143 -2.39 -24.95 16.33
N SER A 144 -1.68 -26.01 15.93
CA SER A 144 -0.22 -26.12 16.12
C SER A 144 0.52 -25.08 15.28
N ILE A 145 0.09 -24.89 14.02
CA ILE A 145 0.65 -23.86 13.14
C ILE A 145 0.37 -22.45 13.70
N TYR A 146 -0.85 -22.22 14.22
CA TYR A 146 -1.20 -20.97 14.88
C TYR A 146 -0.29 -20.64 16.07
N ASN A 147 -0.09 -21.62 16.97
CA ASN A 147 0.78 -21.46 18.13
C ASN A 147 2.23 -21.20 17.71
N TYR A 148 2.74 -21.99 16.76
CA TYR A 148 4.09 -21.79 16.20
C TYR A 148 4.29 -20.34 15.71
N ILE A 149 3.35 -19.80 14.93
CA ILE A 149 3.46 -18.42 14.43
C ILE A 149 3.49 -17.41 15.58
N ARG A 150 2.63 -17.57 16.61
CA ARG A 150 2.54 -16.64 17.73
C ARG A 150 3.71 -16.71 18.70
N GLU A 151 4.28 -17.89 18.89
CA GLU A 151 5.44 -18.11 19.75
C GLU A 151 6.74 -17.61 19.11
N ASN A 152 6.81 -17.63 17.77
CA ASN A 152 8.01 -17.30 17.02
C ASN A 152 7.95 -15.94 16.31
N SER A 153 6.88 -15.16 16.49
CA SER A 153 6.78 -13.85 15.84
C SER A 153 5.83 -12.86 16.51
N ASN A 154 5.91 -11.61 16.06
CA ASN A 154 5.01 -10.52 16.46
C ASN A 154 3.69 -10.47 15.66
N HIS A 155 3.45 -11.46 14.78
CA HIS A 155 2.24 -11.50 13.96
C HIS A 155 1.00 -11.78 14.81
N ARG A 156 -0.09 -11.05 14.52
CA ARG A 156 -1.39 -11.23 15.18
C ARG A 156 -2.35 -11.99 14.27
N VAL A 157 -1.90 -13.13 13.78
CA VAL A 157 -2.71 -14.00 12.92
C VAL A 157 -4.01 -14.42 13.61
N THR A 158 -5.07 -14.60 12.83
CA THR A 158 -6.27 -15.30 13.26
C THR A 158 -6.23 -16.76 12.80
N MET A 159 -7.11 -17.62 13.35
CA MET A 159 -7.26 -18.99 12.84
C MET A 159 -7.62 -19.03 11.36
N ASP A 160 -8.42 -18.07 10.87
CA ASP A 160 -8.75 -17.98 9.44
C ASP A 160 -7.56 -17.60 8.60
N ASP A 161 -6.67 -16.72 9.08
CA ASP A 161 -5.43 -16.40 8.37
C ASP A 161 -4.55 -17.65 8.21
N VAL A 162 -4.49 -18.51 9.24
CA VAL A 162 -3.75 -19.79 9.21
C VAL A 162 -4.40 -20.77 8.23
N ARG A 163 -5.72 -20.97 8.31
CA ARG A 163 -6.45 -21.83 7.35
C ARG A 163 -6.23 -21.39 5.91
N ASN A 164 -6.30 -20.08 5.65
CA ASN A 164 -6.07 -19.50 4.33
C ASN A 164 -4.62 -19.68 3.88
N LEU A 165 -3.64 -19.56 4.78
CA LEU A 165 -2.23 -19.81 4.49
C LEU A 165 -2.01 -21.26 4.05
N VAL A 166 -2.48 -22.22 4.85
CA VAL A 166 -2.38 -23.66 4.57
C VAL A 166 -3.07 -24.02 3.25
N ALA A 167 -4.29 -23.50 3.00
CA ALA A 167 -5.01 -23.73 1.75
C ALA A 167 -4.23 -23.23 0.52
N ARG A 168 -3.55 -22.08 0.63
CA ARG A 168 -2.68 -21.57 -0.45
C ARG A 168 -1.47 -22.47 -0.68
N MET A 169 -0.88 -23.03 0.37
CA MET A 169 0.29 -23.91 0.27
C MET A 169 -0.07 -25.23 -0.41
N HIS A 170 -1.18 -25.88 -0.04
CA HIS A 170 -1.65 -27.08 -0.74
C HIS A 170 -1.99 -26.81 -2.21
N LYS A 171 -2.58 -25.65 -2.51
CA LYS A 171 -2.86 -25.27 -3.90
C LYS A 171 -1.57 -25.08 -4.71
N LYS A 172 -0.53 -24.51 -4.10
CA LYS A 172 0.78 -24.34 -4.73
C LYS A 172 1.49 -25.68 -4.96
N GLY A 173 1.48 -26.57 -3.97
CA GLY A 173 2.02 -27.92 -4.10
C GLY A 173 1.37 -28.74 -5.21
N LYS A 174 0.05 -28.58 -5.42
CA LYS A 174 -0.68 -29.22 -6.53
C LYS A 174 -0.37 -28.66 -7.92
N LEU A 175 0.19 -27.45 -8.02
CA LEU A 175 0.55 -26.80 -9.29
C LEU A 175 2.02 -27.02 -9.66
N SER A 176 2.83 -27.50 -8.72
CA SER A 176 4.25 -27.85 -8.92
C SER A 176 4.48 -29.35 -9.18
N LEU A 177 3.41 -30.13 -9.22
CA LEU A 177 3.35 -31.55 -9.63
C LEU A 177 2.64 -31.63 -10.98
#